data_AF-D6BQE2-F1
#
_entry.id   AF-D6BQE2-F1
#
_cell.length_a   1.000
_cell.length_b   1.000
_cell.length_c   1.000
_cell.angle_alpha   90.00
_cell.angle_beta   90.00
_cell.angle_gamma   90.00
#
_symmetry.space_group_name_H-M   'P 1'
#
loop_
_entity.id
_entity.type
_entity.pdbx_description
1 polymer ?
#
loop_
_entity_poly.entity_id
_entity_poly.type
_entity_poly.pdbx_seq_one_letter_code
_entity_poly.pdbx_strand_id
1 'polypeptide(L)'
;KAVRFSFAIMSVSVRVEGTEEAVTVFREPKPNSELSCKPLCLMFVDESDHETLTAILGPLVAERNAMKQSRLILSLGGLPRSFSFEFRGTGYDEKMVRELEGMEASGSTYVCTLCDSTRAEASRNMVLHSITRNHGENLERYEMWRSNPFSESAEELRERVKGISAKPFLETQPTLDALHCDIGNATEFYKIFQDEIGEVFRGTNPSREERRSWRTALDKQLRKRMKLKPVMRMNGNYARRLMTHDTVEVVCELVPSEERREALRELMGL
;
A
#
# COMPACT_ATOMS: atom_id res chain seq x y z
N LYS A 1 -1.92 -20.90 -6.09
CA LYS A 1 -2.58 -19.75 -5.42
C LYS A 1 -3.78 -19.34 -6.27
N ALA A 2 -4.54 -18.32 -5.86
CA ALA A 2 -5.63 -17.79 -6.68
C ALA A 2 -5.57 -16.27 -6.64
N VAL A 3 -5.84 -15.64 -7.79
CA VAL A 3 -5.97 -14.19 -7.93
C VAL A 3 -7.42 -13.88 -8.28
N ARG A 4 -7.96 -12.82 -7.66
CA ARG A 4 -9.31 -12.33 -7.91
C ARG A 4 -9.22 -10.86 -8.30
N PHE A 5 -9.68 -10.54 -9.51
CA PHE A 5 -9.84 -9.17 -9.98
C PHE A 5 -11.30 -8.75 -9.81
N SER A 6 -11.55 -7.55 -9.32
CA SER A 6 -12.88 -7.06 -8.96
C SER A 6 -12.95 -5.55 -9.11
N PHE A 7 -14.16 -5.00 -9.16
CA PHE A 7 -14.39 -3.57 -9.20
C PHE A 7 -15.58 -3.18 -8.32
N ALA A 8 -15.68 -1.89 -7.99
CA ALA A 8 -16.84 -1.31 -7.32
C ALA A 8 -17.19 0.02 -7.99
N ILE A 9 -18.47 0.37 -8.02
CA ILE A 9 -18.93 1.68 -8.50
C ILE A 9 -18.95 2.61 -7.29
N MET A 10 -18.02 3.56 -7.24
CA MET A 10 -17.84 4.44 -6.09
C MET A 10 -18.83 5.62 -6.09
N SER A 11 -19.04 6.22 -7.25
CA SER A 11 -19.95 7.34 -7.42
C SER A 11 -20.41 7.48 -8.86
N VAL A 12 -21.59 8.08 -9.06
CA VAL A 12 -22.10 8.51 -10.36
C VAL A 12 -22.44 9.99 -10.23
N SER A 13 -21.84 10.81 -11.09
CA SER A 13 -22.04 12.26 -11.11
C SER A 13 -22.47 12.70 -12.51
N VAL A 14 -23.25 13.78 -12.57
CA VAL A 14 -23.70 14.40 -13.81
C VAL A 14 -23.11 15.80 -13.88
N ARG A 15 -22.49 16.13 -15.01
CA ARG A 15 -22.10 17.51 -15.33
C ARG A 15 -23.16 18.09 -16.26
N VAL A 16 -23.86 19.13 -15.81
CA VAL A 16 -24.85 19.84 -16.63
C VAL A 16 -24.12 20.88 -17.48
N GLU A 17 -24.54 21.07 -18.73
CA GLU A 17 -23.96 22.12 -19.57
C GLU A 17 -24.16 23.50 -18.92
N GLY A 18 -23.09 24.29 -18.85
CA GLY A 18 -23.11 25.64 -18.27
C GLY A 18 -22.77 25.72 -16.76
N THR A 19 -22.56 24.58 -16.08
CA THR A 19 -22.09 24.55 -14.68
C THR A 19 -20.69 23.95 -14.59
N GLU A 20 -19.78 24.57 -13.84
CA GLU A 20 -18.44 24.02 -13.61
C GLU A 20 -18.47 22.77 -12.71
N GLU A 21 -19.40 22.73 -11.74
CA GLU A 21 -19.48 21.65 -10.76
C GLU A 21 -20.30 20.46 -11.23
N ALA A 22 -19.79 19.26 -10.99
CA ALA A 22 -20.52 18.02 -11.22
C ALA A 22 -21.42 17.71 -10.02
N VAL A 23 -22.68 17.39 -10.27
CA VAL A 23 -23.65 17.00 -9.22
C VAL A 23 -23.58 15.49 -9.03
N THR A 24 -23.23 15.03 -7.82
CA THR A 24 -23.22 13.60 -7.49
C THR A 24 -24.64 13.08 -7.26
N VAL A 25 -25.05 12.12 -8.07
CA VAL A 25 -26.38 11.48 -8.03
C VAL A 25 -26.35 10.20 -7.20
N PHE A 26 -25.22 9.50 -7.19
CA PHE A 26 -24.99 8.31 -6.38
C PHE A 26 -23.59 8.34 -5.80
N ARG A 27 -23.47 7.91 -4.54
CA ARG A 27 -22.20 7.61 -3.88
C ARG A 27 -22.38 6.38 -3.04
N GLU A 28 -21.46 5.42 -3.16
CA GLU A 28 -21.49 4.18 -2.40
C GLU A 28 -21.34 4.48 -0.90
N PRO A 29 -22.35 4.20 -0.05
CA PRO A 29 -22.30 4.51 1.37
C PRO A 29 -21.32 3.63 2.15
N LYS A 30 -21.04 2.41 1.68
CA LYS A 30 -20.16 1.44 2.36
C LYS A 30 -19.14 0.87 1.37
N PRO A 31 -18.15 1.68 0.93
CA PRO A 31 -17.20 1.27 -0.11
C PRO A 31 -16.30 0.11 0.32
N ASN A 32 -16.11 -0.09 1.62
CA ASN A 32 -15.30 -1.18 2.18
C ASN A 32 -16.12 -2.45 2.48
N SER A 33 -17.42 -2.50 2.15
CA SER A 33 -18.21 -3.71 2.28
C SER A 33 -17.92 -4.67 1.14
N GLU A 34 -17.85 -5.96 1.44
CA GLU A 34 -17.85 -7.05 0.49
C GLU A 34 -19.05 -7.00 -0.48
N LEU A 35 -20.19 -6.42 -0.07
CA LEU A 35 -21.40 -6.34 -0.88
C LEU A 35 -21.29 -5.36 -2.06
N SER A 36 -20.42 -4.36 -1.96
CA SER A 36 -20.20 -3.39 -3.04
C SER A 36 -19.15 -3.87 -4.06
N CYS A 37 -18.35 -4.88 -3.70
CA CYS A 37 -17.27 -5.42 -4.51
C CYS A 37 -17.78 -6.49 -5.49
N LYS A 38 -17.78 -6.17 -6.78
CA LYS A 38 -18.23 -7.05 -7.85
C LYS A 38 -17.05 -7.85 -8.44
N PRO A 39 -17.05 -9.20 -8.37
CA PRO A 39 -16.01 -10.00 -9.00
C PRO A 39 -16.09 -9.89 -10.52
N LEU A 40 -14.93 -9.75 -11.17
CA LEU A 40 -14.82 -9.63 -12.63
C LEU A 40 -14.00 -10.78 -13.24
N CYS A 41 -12.91 -11.18 -12.60
CA CYS A 41 -12.06 -12.27 -13.07
C CYS A 41 -11.56 -13.12 -11.90
N LEU A 42 -11.60 -14.45 -12.06
CA LEU A 42 -11.12 -15.43 -11.09
C LEU A 42 -10.11 -16.33 -11.80
N MET A 43 -8.91 -16.47 -11.23
CA MET A 43 -7.85 -17.25 -11.86
C MET A 43 -7.05 -18.03 -10.81
N PHE A 44 -6.64 -19.25 -11.16
CA PHE A 44 -5.74 -20.09 -10.36
C PHE A 44 -4.30 -19.86 -10.78
N VAL A 45 -3.76 -18.70 -10.39
CA VAL A 45 -2.42 -18.24 -10.75
C VAL A 45 -1.67 -17.80 -9.49
N ASP A 46 -0.35 -17.88 -9.52
CA ASP A 46 0.49 -17.21 -8.54
C ASP A 46 0.69 -15.75 -8.98
N GLU A 47 0.40 -14.78 -8.11
CA GLU A 47 0.61 -13.36 -8.42
C GLU A 47 2.05 -13.05 -8.86
N SER A 48 3.02 -13.84 -8.39
CA SER A 48 4.43 -13.66 -8.76
C SER A 48 4.80 -14.31 -10.10
N ASP A 49 3.89 -15.06 -10.74
CA ASP A 49 4.03 -15.51 -12.13
C ASP A 49 3.51 -14.43 -13.08
N HIS A 50 4.41 -13.50 -13.42
CA HIS A 50 4.10 -12.34 -14.24
C HIS A 50 3.61 -12.71 -15.64
N GLU A 51 4.15 -13.78 -16.24
CA GLU A 51 3.79 -14.20 -17.61
C GLU A 51 2.32 -14.63 -17.66
N THR A 52 1.92 -15.55 -16.76
CA THR A 52 0.54 -16.03 -16.72
C THR A 52 -0.42 -14.93 -16.28
N LEU A 53 -0.04 -14.11 -15.30
CA LEU A 53 -0.87 -13.02 -14.80
C LEU A 53 -1.17 -11.99 -15.89
N THR A 54 -0.15 -11.54 -16.62
CA THR A 54 -0.32 -10.55 -17.70
C THR A 54 -1.04 -11.13 -18.91
N ALA A 55 -0.83 -12.41 -19.24
CA ALA A 55 -1.58 -13.08 -20.29
C ALA A 55 -3.10 -13.11 -20.01
N ILE A 56 -3.50 -13.37 -18.76
CA ILE A 56 -4.92 -13.42 -18.37
C ILE A 56 -5.51 -12.01 -18.23
N LEU A 57 -4.79 -11.07 -17.60
CA LEU A 57 -5.29 -9.71 -17.38
C LEU A 57 -5.22 -8.82 -18.63
N GLY A 58 -4.41 -9.17 -19.62
CA GLY A 58 -4.16 -8.36 -20.83
C GLY A 58 -5.44 -7.89 -21.53
N PRO A 59 -6.39 -8.79 -21.85
CA PRO A 59 -7.67 -8.39 -22.43
C PRO A 59 -8.46 -7.39 -21.57
N LEU A 60 -8.47 -7.55 -20.25
CA LEU A 60 -9.17 -6.63 -19.34
C LEU A 60 -8.52 -5.23 -19.32
N VAL A 61 -7.18 -5.18 -19.38
CA VAL A 61 -6.46 -3.90 -19.49
C VAL A 61 -6.77 -3.21 -20.81
N ALA A 62 -6.81 -3.97 -21.91
CA ALA A 62 -7.17 -3.45 -23.24
C ALA A 62 -8.59 -2.89 -23.26
N GLU A 63 -9.57 -3.63 -22.72
CA GLU A 63 -10.96 -3.17 -22.58
C GLU A 63 -11.06 -1.91 -21.74
N ARG A 64 -10.41 -1.87 -20.56
CA ARG A 64 -10.36 -0.68 -19.70
C ARG A 64 -9.86 0.54 -20.47
N ASN A 65 -8.76 0.39 -21.23
CA ASN A 65 -8.17 1.50 -21.97
C ASN A 65 -9.08 1.97 -23.12
N ALA A 66 -9.74 1.05 -23.84
CA ALA A 66 -10.75 1.42 -24.84
C ALA A 66 -11.97 2.11 -24.21
N MET A 67 -12.37 1.70 -23.00
CA MET A 67 -13.49 2.31 -22.26
C MET A 67 -13.22 3.74 -21.81
N LYS A 68 -11.96 4.12 -21.54
CA LYS A 68 -11.62 5.51 -21.15
C LYS A 68 -11.92 6.52 -22.25
N GLN A 69 -11.86 6.12 -23.52
CA GLN A 69 -12.05 6.99 -24.67
C GLN A 69 -13.46 6.85 -25.29
N SER A 70 -14.29 5.95 -24.76
CA SER A 70 -15.63 5.70 -25.28
C SER A 70 -16.72 6.16 -24.32
N ARG A 71 -17.94 6.27 -24.85
CA ARG A 71 -19.14 6.59 -24.07
C ARG A 71 -20.11 5.43 -24.18
N LEU A 72 -20.58 4.94 -23.05
CA LEU A 72 -21.62 3.91 -22.99
C LEU A 72 -22.99 4.56 -23.09
N ILE A 73 -23.84 4.07 -23.99
CA ILE A 73 -25.24 4.51 -24.13
C ILE A 73 -26.14 3.41 -23.58
N LEU A 74 -26.93 3.73 -22.56
CA LEU A 74 -27.89 2.80 -21.94
C LEU A 74 -29.27 3.45 -21.85
N SER A 75 -30.32 2.68 -22.12
CA SER A 75 -31.69 3.12 -21.88
C SER A 75 -32.04 2.95 -20.40
N LEU A 76 -32.24 4.06 -19.69
CA LEU A 76 -32.56 4.09 -18.26
C LEU A 76 -33.78 5.00 -18.03
N GLY A 77 -34.82 4.46 -17.38
CA GLY A 77 -36.07 5.18 -17.19
C GLY A 77 -36.76 5.55 -18.52
N GLY A 78 -36.59 4.72 -19.56
CA GLY A 78 -37.17 4.96 -20.89
C GLY A 78 -36.42 5.96 -21.78
N LEU A 79 -35.30 6.53 -21.31
CA LEU A 79 -34.51 7.50 -22.07
C LEU A 79 -33.07 7.00 -22.28
N PRO A 80 -32.46 7.21 -23.46
CA PRO A 80 -31.05 6.94 -23.68
C PRO A 80 -30.21 7.91 -22.84
N ARG A 81 -29.29 7.37 -22.04
CA ARG A 81 -28.34 8.11 -21.22
C ARG A 81 -26.92 7.74 -21.64
N SER A 82 -26.04 8.74 -21.67
CA SER A 82 -24.63 8.57 -22.04
C SER A 82 -23.74 8.66 -20.81
N PHE A 83 -22.84 7.69 -20.65
CA PHE A 83 -21.91 7.57 -19.52
C PHE A 83 -20.47 7.56 -20.01
N SER A 84 -19.59 8.24 -19.27
CA SER A 84 -18.14 8.09 -19.35
C SER A 84 -17.65 7.41 -18.08
N PHE A 85 -16.53 6.70 -18.16
CA PHE A 85 -15.95 5.98 -17.04
C PHE A 85 -14.61 6.56 -16.62
N GLU A 86 -14.44 6.72 -15.31
CA GLU A 86 -13.16 7.05 -14.70
C GLU A 86 -12.70 5.86 -13.85
N PHE A 87 -11.59 5.23 -14.23
CA PHE A 87 -11.06 4.05 -13.56
C PHE A 87 -9.94 4.44 -12.61
N ARG A 88 -10.16 4.23 -11.30
CA ARG A 88 -9.16 4.45 -10.25
C ARG A 88 -8.72 3.12 -9.66
N GLY A 89 -7.52 2.66 -10.03
CA GLY A 89 -6.93 1.43 -9.50
C GLY A 89 -6.24 1.70 -8.16
N THR A 90 -6.97 1.54 -7.04
CA THR A 90 -6.48 1.92 -5.69
C THR A 90 -6.41 0.75 -4.70
N GLY A 91 -7.05 -0.38 -5.00
CA GLY A 91 -7.23 -1.50 -4.06
C GLY A 91 -6.12 -2.55 -4.11
N TYR A 92 -4.89 -2.16 -4.43
CA TYR A 92 -3.74 -3.06 -4.57
C TYR A 92 -2.82 -2.93 -3.37
N ASP A 93 -2.25 -4.03 -2.89
CA ASP A 93 -1.16 -3.95 -1.93
C ASP A 93 0.13 -3.44 -2.60
N GLU A 94 1.09 -2.96 -1.82
CA GLU A 94 2.31 -2.35 -2.37
C GLU A 94 3.09 -3.33 -3.26
N LYS A 95 3.08 -4.62 -2.91
CA LYS A 95 3.74 -5.67 -3.70
C LYS A 95 3.15 -5.72 -5.11
N MET A 96 1.83 -5.82 -5.22
CA MET A 96 1.13 -5.86 -6.50
C MET A 96 1.30 -4.55 -7.28
N VAL A 97 1.27 -3.39 -6.62
CA VAL A 97 1.56 -2.10 -7.29
C VAL A 97 2.94 -2.11 -7.92
N ARG A 98 3.97 -2.55 -7.19
CA ARG A 98 5.34 -2.61 -7.71
C ARG A 98 5.47 -3.56 -8.88
N GLU A 99 4.86 -4.74 -8.81
CA GLU A 99 4.86 -5.73 -9.90
C GLU A 99 4.13 -5.20 -11.15
N LEU A 100 2.99 -4.51 -10.99
CA LEU A 100 2.21 -3.96 -12.11
C LEU A 100 2.80 -2.70 -12.73
N GLU A 101 3.48 -1.86 -11.94
CA GLU A 101 4.12 -0.61 -12.38
C GLU A 101 5.62 -0.78 -12.69
N GLY A 102 6.12 -2.02 -12.72
CA GLY A 102 7.49 -2.32 -13.16
C GLY A 102 8.60 -1.84 -12.21
N MET A 103 8.27 -1.64 -10.93
CA MET A 103 9.20 -1.19 -9.91
C MET A 103 9.92 -2.38 -9.26
N GLU A 104 11.13 -2.14 -8.77
CA GLU A 104 11.79 -3.10 -7.87
C GLU A 104 10.94 -3.41 -6.63
N ALA A 105 11.10 -4.62 -6.10
CA ALA A 105 10.33 -5.12 -4.94
C ALA A 105 10.53 -4.26 -3.66
N SER A 106 9.64 -4.43 -2.68
CA SER A 106 9.56 -3.61 -1.45
C SER A 106 10.84 -3.56 -0.59
N GLY A 107 11.81 -4.45 -0.81
CA GLY A 107 13.12 -4.42 -0.16
C GLY A 107 14.13 -3.44 -0.79
N SER A 108 13.81 -2.84 -1.93
CA SER A 108 14.70 -1.97 -2.70
C SER A 108 15.16 -0.73 -1.92
N THR A 109 16.29 -0.15 -2.34
CA THR A 109 16.72 1.20 -1.93
C THR A 109 15.67 2.27 -2.26
N TYR A 110 14.85 2.07 -3.30
CA TYR A 110 13.73 2.96 -3.66
C TYR A 110 12.45 2.52 -2.95
N VAL A 111 12.16 3.19 -1.83
CA VAL A 111 11.15 2.74 -0.87
C VAL A 111 9.73 3.19 -1.19
N CYS A 112 9.56 4.22 -2.01
CA CYS A 112 8.25 4.81 -2.29
C CYS A 112 7.73 4.42 -3.67
N THR A 113 6.42 4.15 -3.77
CA THR A 113 5.71 3.99 -5.05
C THR A 113 5.28 5.33 -5.65
N LEU A 114 5.33 6.42 -4.86
CA LEU A 114 4.81 7.74 -5.22
C LEU A 114 5.90 8.78 -5.51
N CYS A 115 7.10 8.62 -4.92
CA CYS A 115 8.23 9.54 -5.09
C CYS A 115 9.53 8.77 -5.35
N ASP A 116 10.61 9.50 -5.63
CA ASP A 116 11.90 8.92 -6.04
C ASP A 116 12.94 8.79 -4.92
N SER A 117 12.55 9.12 -3.69
CA SER A 117 13.45 9.12 -2.55
C SER A 117 13.97 7.72 -2.24
N THR A 118 15.27 7.67 -1.97
CA THR A 118 15.93 6.48 -1.46
C THR A 118 15.65 6.29 0.03
N ARG A 119 15.88 5.08 0.55
CA ARG A 119 15.78 4.76 1.98
C ARG A 119 16.62 5.71 2.85
N ALA A 120 17.84 6.04 2.40
CA ALA A 120 18.75 6.90 3.14
C ALA A 120 18.35 8.39 3.09
N GLU A 121 17.73 8.84 2.00
CA GLU A 121 17.20 10.21 1.91
C GLU A 121 15.94 10.35 2.75
N ALA A 122 15.03 9.38 2.66
CA ALA A 122 13.79 9.36 3.43
C ALA A 122 14.02 9.25 4.95
N SER A 123 15.13 8.65 5.38
CA SER A 123 15.49 8.63 6.81
C SER A 123 16.04 9.96 7.33
N ARG A 124 16.63 10.80 6.46
CA ARG A 124 17.11 12.15 6.82
C ARG A 124 15.99 13.18 6.78
N ASN A 125 15.07 13.07 5.83
CA ASN A 125 13.90 13.92 5.71
C ASN A 125 12.66 13.04 5.55
N MET A 126 11.83 12.96 6.60
CA MET A 126 10.70 12.03 6.64
C MET A 126 9.39 12.63 6.11
N VAL A 127 9.23 13.96 6.14
CA VAL A 127 7.91 14.61 5.97
C VAL A 127 7.80 15.49 4.73
N LEU A 128 8.91 15.92 4.14
CA LEU A 128 8.89 16.81 2.98
C LEU A 128 9.26 16.06 1.70
N HIS A 129 8.22 15.53 1.06
CA HIS A 129 8.27 14.81 -0.22
C HIS A 129 7.12 15.25 -1.13
N SER A 130 7.30 15.14 -2.44
CA SER A 130 6.25 15.36 -3.43
C SER A 130 5.96 14.08 -4.21
N ILE A 131 4.72 13.91 -4.66
CA ILE A 131 4.35 12.83 -5.58
C ILE A 131 4.90 13.18 -6.96
N THR A 132 5.76 12.32 -7.49
CA THR A 132 6.36 12.47 -8.82
C THR A 132 5.95 11.34 -9.75
N ARG A 133 5.99 10.10 -9.25
CA ARG A 133 5.75 8.89 -10.04
C ARG A 133 4.31 8.80 -10.52
N ASN A 134 4.17 8.43 -11.79
CA ASN A 134 2.91 8.06 -12.42
C ASN A 134 3.16 7.03 -13.54
N HIS A 135 2.09 6.41 -14.02
CA HIS A 135 2.19 5.34 -15.01
C HIS A 135 2.87 5.76 -16.33
N GLY A 136 2.58 6.96 -16.83
CA GLY A 136 3.19 7.48 -18.05
C GLY A 136 4.70 7.67 -17.90
N GLU A 137 5.13 8.28 -16.81
CA GLU A 137 6.54 8.46 -16.50
C GLU A 137 7.27 7.11 -16.31
N ASN A 138 6.64 6.13 -15.66
CA ASN A 138 7.24 4.80 -15.49
C ASN A 138 7.46 4.10 -16.84
N LEU A 139 6.55 4.27 -17.82
CA LEU A 139 6.73 3.73 -19.17
C LEU A 139 7.95 4.35 -19.87
N GLU A 140 8.11 5.68 -19.76
CA GLU A 140 9.26 6.40 -20.32
C GLU A 140 10.58 5.97 -19.65
N ARG A 141 10.58 5.84 -18.32
CA ARG A 141 11.73 5.35 -17.54
C ARG A 141 12.10 3.92 -17.93
N TYR A 142 11.12 3.05 -18.20
CA TYR A 142 11.39 1.71 -18.69
C TYR A 142 12.03 1.72 -20.09
N GLU A 143 11.56 2.55 -21.02
CA GLU A 143 12.20 2.64 -22.34
C GLU A 143 13.64 3.18 -22.25
N MET A 144 13.91 4.09 -21.31
CA MET A 144 15.26 4.53 -20.98
C MET A 144 16.13 3.39 -20.41
N TRP A 145 15.59 2.59 -19.48
CA TRP A 145 16.25 1.39 -18.96
C TRP A 145 16.58 0.38 -20.06
N ARG A 146 15.61 0.09 -20.93
CA ARG A 146 15.73 -0.91 -22.00
C ARG A 146 16.71 -0.49 -23.10
N SER A 147 16.69 0.78 -23.49
CA SER A 147 17.51 1.28 -24.60
C SER A 147 18.91 1.71 -24.18
N ASN A 148 19.10 2.08 -22.90
CA ASN A 148 20.34 2.61 -22.34
C ASN A 148 21.08 3.57 -23.31
N PRO A 149 20.45 4.69 -23.70
CA PRO A 149 20.95 5.55 -24.76
C PRO A 149 22.28 6.23 -24.41
N PHE A 150 22.59 6.32 -23.10
CA PHE A 150 23.81 6.92 -22.58
C PHE A 150 24.93 5.89 -22.32
N SER A 151 24.69 4.61 -22.60
CA SER A 151 25.65 3.53 -22.35
C SER A 151 26.20 3.51 -20.91
N GLU A 152 25.31 3.81 -19.96
CA GLU A 152 25.62 3.83 -18.54
C GLU A 152 25.85 2.42 -18.00
N SER A 153 26.62 2.33 -16.92
CA SER A 153 26.71 1.08 -16.16
C SER A 153 25.36 0.72 -15.52
N ALA A 154 25.22 -0.52 -15.06
CA ALA A 154 23.96 -0.98 -14.46
C ALA A 154 23.56 -0.16 -13.22
N GLU A 155 24.52 0.28 -12.40
CA GLU A 155 24.25 1.07 -11.20
C GLU A 155 23.82 2.50 -11.54
N GLU A 156 24.53 3.17 -12.46
CA GLU A 156 24.20 4.52 -12.93
C GLU A 156 22.84 4.54 -13.63
N LEU A 157 22.57 3.56 -14.50
CA LEU A 157 21.29 3.47 -15.20
C LEU A 157 20.14 3.22 -14.23
N ARG A 158 20.33 2.32 -13.24
CA ARG A 158 19.35 2.05 -12.18
C ARG A 158 19.06 3.32 -11.37
N GLU A 159 20.08 4.12 -11.11
CA GLU A 159 19.93 5.40 -10.43
C GLU A 159 19.16 6.43 -11.27
N ARG A 160 19.44 6.49 -12.58
CA ARG A 160 18.74 7.37 -13.52
C ARG A 160 17.25 7.06 -13.59
N VAL A 161 16.88 5.79 -13.73
CA VAL A 161 15.48 5.36 -13.85
C VAL A 161 14.79 5.14 -12.50
N LYS A 162 15.49 5.40 -11.39
CA LYS A 162 15.00 5.29 -10.01
C LYS A 162 14.40 3.91 -9.69
N GLY A 163 15.02 2.85 -10.19
CA GLY A 163 14.60 1.46 -9.92
C GLY A 163 13.36 0.98 -10.69
N ILE A 164 13.03 1.60 -11.83
CA ILE A 164 12.14 1.00 -12.84
C ILE A 164 12.95 0.07 -13.73
N SER A 165 12.70 -1.23 -13.65
CA SER A 165 13.48 -2.26 -14.37
C SER A 165 12.63 -3.23 -15.19
N ALA A 166 11.30 -3.17 -15.03
CA ALA A 166 10.34 -3.93 -15.82
C ALA A 166 9.33 -2.97 -16.46
N LYS A 167 8.65 -3.42 -17.51
CA LYS A 167 7.67 -2.60 -18.22
C LYS A 167 6.39 -2.51 -17.40
N PRO A 168 5.88 -1.31 -17.06
CA PRO A 168 4.56 -1.17 -16.47
C PRO A 168 3.48 -1.80 -17.36
N PHE A 169 2.58 -2.54 -16.74
CA PHE A 169 1.53 -3.29 -17.43
C PHE A 169 0.13 -2.70 -17.22
N LEU A 170 -0.19 -2.26 -16.00
CA LEU A 170 -1.51 -1.76 -15.63
C LEU A 170 -1.38 -0.44 -14.87
N GLU A 171 -1.96 0.63 -15.42
CA GLU A 171 -1.99 1.94 -14.72
C GLU A 171 -2.72 1.83 -13.39
N THR A 172 -2.02 2.22 -12.32
CA THR A 172 -2.53 2.37 -10.96
C THR A 172 -2.64 3.85 -10.59
N GLN A 173 -3.57 4.17 -9.68
CA GLN A 173 -3.66 5.52 -9.14
C GLN A 173 -2.55 5.71 -8.10
N PRO A 174 -1.74 6.79 -8.16
CA PRO A 174 -0.79 7.11 -7.10
C PRO A 174 -1.53 7.38 -5.78
N THR A 175 -1.55 6.39 -4.89
CA THR A 175 -2.24 6.43 -3.59
C THR A 175 -1.63 5.41 -2.62
N LEU A 176 -2.16 5.36 -1.39
CA LEU A 176 -1.77 4.39 -0.37
C LEU A 176 -2.95 3.50 0.01
N ASP A 177 -2.70 2.20 0.19
CA ASP A 177 -3.69 1.30 0.77
C ASP A 177 -3.74 1.45 2.29
N ALA A 178 -4.90 1.85 2.79
CA ALA A 178 -5.11 2.08 4.21
C ALA A 178 -4.89 0.82 5.06
N LEU A 179 -5.35 -0.36 4.59
CA LEU A 179 -5.29 -1.58 5.39
C LEU A 179 -3.85 -2.06 5.58
N HIS A 180 -3.06 -2.14 4.51
CA HIS A 180 -1.67 -2.56 4.62
C HIS A 180 -0.80 -1.49 5.29
N CYS A 181 -1.13 -0.20 5.16
CA CYS A 181 -0.49 0.86 5.93
C CYS A 181 -0.69 0.66 7.44
N ASP A 182 -1.94 0.45 7.89
CA ASP A 182 -2.26 0.17 9.30
C ASP A 182 -1.50 -1.04 9.84
N ILE A 183 -1.49 -2.14 9.08
CA ILE A 183 -0.79 -3.38 9.46
C ILE A 183 0.72 -3.16 9.51
N GLY A 184 1.28 -2.43 8.55
CA GLY A 184 2.70 -2.08 8.49
C GLY A 184 3.13 -1.28 9.70
N ASN A 185 2.44 -0.18 9.98
CA ASN A 185 2.71 0.70 11.13
C ASN A 185 2.57 -0.05 12.45
N ALA A 186 1.49 -0.82 12.64
CA ALA A 186 1.33 -1.62 13.85
C ALA A 186 2.41 -2.69 14.03
N THR A 187 2.90 -3.27 12.93
CA THR A 187 4.02 -4.22 12.97
C THR A 187 5.31 -3.52 13.38
N GLU A 188 5.53 -2.27 12.96
CA GLU A 188 6.69 -1.49 13.36
C GLU A 188 6.62 -1.06 14.84
N PHE A 189 5.46 -0.57 15.30
CA PHE A 189 5.23 -0.32 16.72
C PHE A 189 5.41 -1.58 17.58
N TYR A 190 4.97 -2.74 17.09
CA TYR A 190 5.19 -4.01 17.78
C TYR A 190 6.69 -4.34 17.93
N LYS A 191 7.55 -3.95 16.98
CA LYS A 191 9.01 -4.08 17.12
C LYS A 191 9.56 -3.05 18.10
N ILE A 192 9.13 -1.80 18.01
CA ILE A 192 9.52 -0.74 18.96
C ILE A 192 9.23 -1.19 20.38
N PHE A 193 8.04 -1.72 20.67
CA PHE A 193 7.71 -2.24 22.00
C PHE A 193 8.63 -3.36 22.47
N GLN A 194 9.02 -4.29 21.58
CA GLN A 194 10.00 -5.34 21.93
C GLN A 194 11.36 -4.76 22.27
N ASP A 195 11.82 -3.78 21.48
CA ASP A 195 13.14 -3.17 21.64
C ASP A 195 13.21 -2.24 22.87
N GLU A 196 12.12 -1.56 23.23
CA GLU A 196 12.02 -0.76 24.46
C GLU A 196 11.98 -1.62 25.73
N ILE A 197 11.32 -2.79 25.70
CA ILE A 197 11.36 -3.76 26.80
C ILE A 197 12.79 -4.27 27.02
N GLY A 198 13.55 -4.44 25.93
CA GLY A 198 14.93 -4.89 25.97
C GLY A 198 15.98 -3.81 26.17
N GLU A 199 15.59 -2.53 26.24
CA GLU A 199 16.48 -1.37 26.25
C GLU A 199 17.60 -1.46 25.19
N VAL A 200 17.26 -1.85 23.96
CA VAL A 200 18.23 -2.10 22.87
C VAL A 200 19.11 -0.89 22.55
N PHE A 201 18.65 0.32 22.86
CA PHE A 201 19.46 1.54 22.75
C PHE A 201 20.71 1.55 23.65
N ARG A 202 20.75 0.75 24.73
CA ARG A 202 21.90 0.61 25.64
C ARG A 202 22.94 -0.41 25.15
N GLY A 203 22.57 -1.33 24.26
CA GLY A 203 23.42 -2.42 23.80
C GLY A 203 23.14 -2.80 22.35
N THR A 204 24.14 -2.71 21.48
CA THR A 204 23.95 -2.67 20.03
C THR A 204 23.74 -4.03 19.34
N ASN A 205 23.70 -5.15 20.07
CA ASN A 205 23.59 -6.47 19.43
C ASN A 205 23.00 -7.56 20.36
N PRO A 206 21.69 -7.49 20.70
CA PRO A 206 21.06 -8.53 21.51
C PRO A 206 20.99 -9.87 20.78
N SER A 207 21.20 -10.94 21.52
CA SER A 207 21.10 -12.31 21.04
C SER A 207 19.67 -12.67 20.60
N ARG A 208 19.56 -13.74 19.82
CA ARG A 208 18.26 -14.26 19.38
C ARG A 208 17.40 -14.73 20.56
N GLU A 209 18.02 -15.22 21.62
CA GLU A 209 17.34 -15.70 22.83
C GLU A 209 16.76 -14.53 23.64
N GLU A 210 17.51 -13.44 23.80
CA GLU A 210 17.03 -12.22 24.45
C GLU A 210 15.84 -11.62 23.70
N ARG A 211 15.95 -11.44 22.37
CA ARG A 211 14.83 -10.96 21.54
C ARG A 211 13.59 -11.85 21.66
N ARG A 212 13.76 -13.16 21.75
CA ARG A 212 12.66 -14.11 21.96
C ARG A 212 12.05 -13.96 23.35
N SER A 213 12.86 -13.72 24.37
CA SER A 213 12.42 -13.46 25.74
C SER A 213 11.53 -12.20 25.80
N TRP A 214 11.99 -11.08 25.23
CA TRP A 214 11.23 -9.82 25.21
C TRP A 214 9.92 -9.93 24.45
N ARG A 215 9.92 -10.60 23.30
CA ARG A 215 8.68 -10.91 22.57
C ARG A 215 7.71 -11.71 23.43
N THR A 216 8.20 -12.74 24.12
CA THR A 216 7.37 -13.58 24.99
C THR A 216 6.79 -12.79 26.16
N ALA A 217 7.57 -11.87 26.74
CA ALA A 217 7.10 -10.97 27.79
C ALA A 217 5.99 -10.03 27.30
N LEU A 218 6.20 -9.38 26.14
CA LEU A 218 5.22 -8.52 25.50
C LEU A 218 3.92 -9.28 25.20
N ASP A 219 4.02 -10.43 24.54
CA ASP A 219 2.90 -11.30 24.20
C ASP A 219 2.09 -11.73 25.44
N LYS A 220 2.78 -12.09 26.53
CA LYS A 220 2.14 -12.46 27.79
C LYS A 220 1.37 -11.30 28.41
N GLN A 221 1.95 -10.10 28.37
CA GLN A 221 1.37 -8.89 28.95
C GLN A 221 0.14 -8.42 28.14
N LEU A 222 0.25 -8.36 26.81
CA LEU A 222 -0.86 -8.05 25.90
C LEU A 222 -2.00 -9.07 26.04
N ARG A 223 -1.68 -10.36 26.22
CA ARG A 223 -2.70 -11.38 26.49
C ARG A 223 -3.40 -11.16 27.84
N LYS A 224 -2.66 -10.85 28.90
CA LYS A 224 -3.19 -10.68 30.25
C LYS A 224 -4.15 -9.49 30.33
N ARG A 225 -3.69 -8.33 29.87
CA ARG A 225 -4.37 -7.02 30.03
C ARG A 225 -5.31 -6.71 28.87
N MET A 226 -4.84 -6.88 27.63
CA MET A 226 -5.60 -6.50 26.44
C MET A 226 -6.39 -7.66 25.82
N LYS A 227 -6.27 -8.90 26.33
CA LYS A 227 -6.87 -10.10 25.73
C LYS A 227 -6.47 -10.29 24.26
N LEU A 228 -5.24 -9.91 23.92
CA LEU A 228 -4.66 -10.12 22.60
C LEU A 228 -3.89 -11.44 22.57
N LYS A 229 -4.26 -12.33 21.66
CA LYS A 229 -3.51 -13.59 21.45
C LYS A 229 -2.37 -13.31 20.47
N PRO A 230 -1.14 -13.79 20.73
CA PRO A 230 -0.02 -13.69 19.81
C PRO A 230 -0.42 -14.23 18.44
N VAL A 231 -0.02 -13.52 17.39
CA VAL A 231 -0.30 -13.86 16.00
C VAL A 231 1.01 -14.14 15.26
N MET A 232 0.99 -15.09 14.33
CA MET A 232 2.16 -15.37 13.49
C MET A 232 2.39 -14.24 12.47
N ARG A 233 1.31 -13.74 11.87
CA ARG A 233 1.30 -12.58 10.97
C ARG A 233 0.30 -11.57 11.49
N MET A 234 0.72 -10.32 11.56
CA MET A 234 -0.15 -9.21 11.96
C MET A 234 -1.34 -9.11 11.00
N ASN A 235 -2.55 -9.02 11.56
CA ASN A 235 -3.76 -8.77 10.78
C ASN A 235 -4.38 -7.43 11.22
N GLY A 236 -5.29 -6.89 10.40
CA GLY A 236 -5.89 -5.58 10.64
C GLY A 236 -6.63 -5.47 11.98
N ASN A 237 -7.27 -6.55 12.46
CA ASN A 237 -7.97 -6.52 13.74
C ASN A 237 -7.01 -6.45 14.93
N TYR A 238 -5.86 -7.13 14.83
CA TYR A 238 -4.82 -7.02 15.84
C TYR A 238 -4.19 -5.62 15.79
N ALA A 239 -3.88 -5.11 14.60
CA ALA A 239 -3.31 -3.77 14.40
C ALA A 239 -4.17 -2.69 15.06
N ARG A 240 -5.48 -2.66 14.77
CA ARG A 240 -6.41 -1.68 15.38
C ARG A 240 -6.50 -1.76 16.90
N ARG A 241 -6.34 -2.95 17.48
CA ARG A 241 -6.36 -3.12 18.94
C ARG A 241 -5.02 -2.75 19.57
N LEU A 242 -3.92 -2.99 18.87
CA LEU A 242 -2.56 -2.68 19.33
C LEU A 242 -2.29 -1.16 19.28
N MET A 243 -2.81 -0.47 18.27
CA MET A 243 -2.60 0.97 18.06
C MET A 243 -3.57 1.80 18.91
N THR A 244 -3.44 1.70 20.24
CA THR A 244 -4.27 2.42 21.22
C THR A 244 -3.43 2.91 22.39
N HIS A 245 -3.83 4.02 23.02
CA HIS A 245 -3.19 4.52 24.25
C HIS A 245 -3.19 3.48 25.37
N ASP A 246 -4.30 2.75 25.55
CA ASP A 246 -4.41 1.66 26.54
C ASP A 246 -3.33 0.58 26.34
N THR A 247 -2.99 0.27 25.09
CA THR A 247 -1.93 -0.69 24.79
C THR A 247 -0.57 -0.16 25.21
N VAL A 248 -0.29 1.11 24.94
CA VAL A 248 0.99 1.72 25.33
C VAL A 248 1.14 1.78 26.83
N GLU A 249 0.10 2.09 27.59
CA GLU A 249 0.15 2.01 29.07
C GLU A 249 0.49 0.60 29.56
N VAL A 250 -0.13 -0.42 28.96
CA VAL A 250 0.14 -1.83 29.28
C VAL A 250 1.58 -2.22 28.93
N VAL A 251 2.15 -1.69 27.86
CA VAL A 251 3.55 -1.91 27.46
C VAL A 251 4.50 -1.16 28.38
N CYS A 252 4.16 0.07 28.81
CA CYS A 252 4.95 0.88 29.72
C CYS A 252 5.17 0.18 31.07
N GLU A 253 4.24 -0.67 31.53
CA GLU A 253 4.45 -1.53 32.72
C GLU A 253 5.71 -2.44 32.60
N LEU A 254 6.19 -2.73 31.39
CA LEU A 254 7.38 -3.55 31.12
C LEU A 254 8.64 -2.75 30.79
N VAL A 255 8.52 -1.47 30.42
CA VAL A 255 9.66 -0.63 30.02
C VAL A 255 10.33 -0.08 31.28
N PRO A 256 11.65 -0.22 31.51
CA PRO A 256 12.26 0.22 32.78
C PRO A 256 12.36 1.73 32.96
N SER A 257 12.67 2.47 31.90
CA SER A 257 12.94 3.92 31.96
C SER A 257 11.65 4.74 31.84
N GLU A 258 11.39 5.63 32.81
CA GLU A 258 10.24 6.56 32.79
C GLU A 258 10.28 7.50 31.58
N GLU A 259 11.46 8.02 31.24
CA GLU A 259 11.64 8.89 30.07
C GLU A 259 11.22 8.17 28.77
N ARG A 260 11.55 6.88 28.64
CA ARG A 260 11.16 6.07 27.47
C ARG A 260 9.67 5.76 27.48
N ARG A 261 9.05 5.59 28.65
CA ARG A 261 7.59 5.43 28.76
C ARG A 261 6.87 6.68 28.28
N GLU A 262 7.32 7.86 28.69
CA GLU A 262 6.75 9.13 28.24
C GLU A 262 6.91 9.31 26.72
N ALA A 263 8.10 9.04 26.18
CA ALA A 263 8.33 9.10 24.73
C ALA A 263 7.41 8.15 23.93
N LEU A 264 7.16 6.93 24.42
CA LEU A 264 6.22 5.99 23.79
C LEU A 264 4.78 6.48 23.83
N ARG A 265 4.35 7.09 24.94
CA ARG A 265 3.00 7.66 25.07
C ARG A 265 2.80 8.83 24.13
N GLU A 266 3.78 9.73 24.06
CA GLU A 266 3.77 10.86 23.14
C GLU A 266 3.72 10.36 21.69
N LEU A 267 4.57 9.39 21.33
CA LEU A 267 4.61 8.83 19.98
C LEU A 267 3.27 8.20 19.54
N MET A 268 2.53 7.57 20.46
CA MET A 268 1.20 7.02 20.16
C MET A 268 0.10 8.10 20.12
N GLY A 269 0.34 9.26 20.74
CA GLY A 269 -0.59 10.38 20.74
C GLY A 269 -0.48 11.30 19.52
N LEU A 270 0.59 11.18 18.73
CA LEU A 270 0.80 11.86 17.45
C LEU A 270 0.06 11.15 16.30
#